data_AF-A0A084FW02-F1
#
_entry.id   AF-A0A084FW02-F1
#
_cell.length_a   1.000
_cell.length_b   1.000
_cell.length_c   1.000
_cell.angle_alpha   90.00
_cell.angle_beta   90.00
_cell.angle_gamma   90.00
#
_symmetry.space_group_name_H-M   'P 1'
#
loop_
_entity.id
_entity.type
_entity.pdbx_description
1 polymer ?
#
loop_
_entity_poly.entity_id
_entity_poly.type
_entity_poly.pdbx_seq_one_letter_code
_entity_poly.pdbx_strand_id
1 'polypeptide(L)'
;MSNQEQPRPPFPPFSEESAGKKVKAAQDAWNTKYGSHLHEIAVQFWYEWHDESGQWWRTYGLEDWTFADNGLMRKRQMSGNDVKISDEERWFKDGVDVNSVDISEKHW
;
A
#
# COMPACT_ATOMS: atom_id res chain seq x y z
N MET A 1 -14.63 34.27 -9.61
CA MET A 1 -13.54 33.64 -10.39
C MET A 1 -13.78 32.14 -10.34
N SER A 2 -13.97 31.46 -11.47
CA SER A 2 -14.26 30.02 -11.48
C SER A 2 -13.03 29.24 -11.00
N ASN A 3 -13.18 28.44 -9.95
CA ASN A 3 -12.15 27.52 -9.51
C ASN A 3 -12.16 26.32 -10.47
N GLN A 4 -11.43 26.44 -11.58
CA GLN A 4 -11.28 25.35 -12.54
C GLN A 4 -10.25 24.37 -11.96
N GLU A 5 -10.72 23.22 -11.44
CA GLU A 5 -9.83 22.14 -10.99
C GLU A 5 -8.98 21.66 -12.16
N GLN A 6 -7.68 21.91 -12.09
CA GLN A 6 -6.71 21.45 -13.07
C GLN A 6 -6.63 19.91 -13.01
N PRO A 7 -6.83 19.21 -14.13
CA PRO A 7 -6.83 17.75 -14.14
C PRO A 7 -5.41 17.21 -13.89
N ARG A 8 -5.28 16.19 -13.02
CA ARG A 8 -3.99 15.65 -12.56
C ARG A 8 -3.65 14.31 -13.24
N PRO A 9 -2.77 14.29 -14.26
CA PRO A 9 -2.30 13.04 -14.86
C PRO A 9 -1.47 12.20 -13.87
N PRO A 10 -1.24 10.92 -14.14
CA PRO A 10 -1.70 10.17 -15.33
C PRO A 10 -3.23 9.95 -15.33
N PHE A 11 -3.78 9.68 -16.53
CA PHE A 11 -5.20 9.40 -16.78
C PHE A 11 -5.38 7.98 -17.32
N PRO A 12 -6.54 7.34 -17.10
CA PRO A 12 -6.79 5.99 -17.61
C PRO A 12 -6.91 5.96 -19.15
N PRO A 13 -6.69 4.79 -19.78
CA PRO A 13 -6.31 3.51 -19.16
C PRO A 13 -4.86 3.53 -18.66
N PHE A 14 -4.65 2.98 -17.46
CA PHE A 14 -3.35 2.98 -16.81
C PHE A 14 -2.54 1.75 -17.19
N SER A 15 -1.27 1.94 -17.58
CA SER A 15 -0.23 0.93 -17.40
C SER A 15 0.18 0.84 -15.93
N GLU A 16 0.82 -0.25 -15.53
CA GLU A 16 1.44 -0.44 -14.21
C GLU A 16 2.30 0.78 -13.78
N GLU A 17 3.18 1.25 -14.68
CA GLU A 17 4.00 2.45 -14.50
C GLU A 17 3.15 3.71 -14.20
N SER A 18 2.04 3.87 -14.90
CA SER A 18 1.15 5.03 -14.71
C SER A 18 0.26 4.90 -13.46
N ALA A 19 -0.08 3.69 -13.04
CA ALA A 19 -0.78 3.43 -11.80
C ALA A 19 0.13 3.77 -10.60
N GLY A 20 1.40 3.33 -10.63
CA GLY A 20 2.39 3.67 -9.61
C GLY A 20 2.64 5.18 -9.49
N LYS A 21 2.76 5.89 -10.62
CA LYS A 21 2.88 7.37 -10.65
C LYS A 21 1.64 8.05 -10.06
N LYS A 22 0.44 7.49 -10.26
CA LYS A 22 -0.80 8.03 -9.68
C LYS A 22 -0.83 7.87 -8.16
N VAL A 23 -0.42 6.71 -7.66
CA VAL A 23 -0.38 6.40 -6.22
C VAL A 23 0.64 7.27 -5.50
N LYS A 24 1.87 7.38 -6.04
CA LYS A 24 2.92 8.23 -5.45
C LYS A 24 2.52 9.71 -5.40
N ALA A 25 1.91 10.23 -6.48
CA ALA A 25 1.42 11.60 -6.52
C ALA A 25 0.28 11.84 -5.52
N ALA A 26 -0.60 10.85 -5.29
CA ALA A 26 -1.63 10.93 -4.27
C ALA A 26 -1.05 10.93 -2.84
N GLN A 27 -0.04 10.08 -2.59
CA GLN A 27 0.68 10.01 -1.33
C GLN A 27 1.45 11.31 -1.02
N ASP A 28 2.17 11.86 -1.99
CA ASP A 28 2.93 13.08 -1.82
C ASP A 28 2.04 14.32 -1.66
N ALA A 29 0.91 14.37 -2.39
CA ALA A 29 -0.08 15.41 -2.21
C ALA A 29 -0.72 15.34 -0.80
N TRP A 30 -0.91 14.14 -0.27
CA TRP A 30 -1.39 13.93 1.10
C TRP A 30 -0.34 14.38 2.12
N ASN A 31 0.91 13.96 1.98
CA ASN A 31 2.03 14.35 2.86
C ASN A 31 2.32 15.87 2.83
N THR A 32 2.19 16.50 1.67
CA THR A 32 2.46 17.95 1.51
C THR A 32 1.32 18.81 2.02
N LYS A 33 0.06 18.35 1.87
CA LYS A 33 -1.11 19.08 2.36
C LYS A 33 -1.31 18.94 3.88
N TYR A 34 -0.88 17.82 4.47
CA TYR A 34 -1.07 17.48 5.89
C TYR A 34 0.22 17.35 6.70
N GLY A 35 1.37 17.78 6.16
CA GLY A 35 2.66 17.89 6.86
C GLY A 35 2.67 18.84 8.09
N SER A 36 1.50 19.21 8.60
CA SER A 36 1.26 19.96 9.83
C SER A 36 0.54 19.14 10.92
N HIS A 37 0.30 17.83 10.75
CA HIS A 37 -0.43 17.02 11.75
C HIS A 37 0.39 15.81 12.24
N LEU A 38 0.94 15.92 13.45
CA LEU A 38 1.74 14.91 14.16
C LEU A 38 1.00 13.59 14.50
N HIS A 39 -0.22 13.40 14.02
CA HIS A 39 -1.12 12.30 14.42
C HIS A 39 -1.47 11.35 13.29
N GLU A 40 -0.76 11.38 12.15
CA GLU A 40 -1.06 10.53 11.00
C GLU A 40 0.16 9.69 10.58
N ILE A 41 -0.06 8.41 10.29
CA ILE A 41 0.98 7.45 9.87
C ILE A 41 0.48 6.67 8.66
N ALA A 42 1.29 6.62 7.60
CA ALA A 42 1.09 5.71 6.49
C ALA A 42 2.06 4.52 6.60
N VAL A 43 1.54 3.30 6.51
CA VAL A 43 2.30 2.06 6.66
C VAL A 43 2.18 1.22 5.39
N GLN A 44 3.29 0.70 4.90
CA GLN A 44 3.30 -0.39 3.93
C GLN A 44 3.48 -1.71 4.68
N PHE A 45 2.73 -2.73 4.29
CA PHE A 45 2.80 -4.05 4.92
C PHE A 45 2.52 -5.17 3.93
N TRP A 46 2.88 -6.39 4.33
CA TRP A 46 2.63 -7.61 3.59
C TRP A 46 2.25 -8.72 4.54
N TYR A 47 1.35 -9.61 4.13
CA TYR A 47 1.06 -10.85 4.84
C TYR A 47 0.75 -11.98 3.87
N GLU A 48 0.95 -13.21 4.33
CA GLU A 48 0.64 -14.42 3.57
C GLU A 48 -0.49 -15.19 4.25
N TRP A 49 -1.36 -15.77 3.45
CA TRP A 49 -2.48 -16.59 3.90
C TRP A 49 -2.78 -17.66 2.87
N HIS A 50 -3.52 -18.70 3.26
CA HIS A 50 -4.05 -19.67 2.31
C HIS A 50 -5.55 -19.79 2.45
N ASP A 51 -6.24 -20.07 1.35
CA ASP A 51 -7.67 -20.36 1.38
C ASP A 51 -7.94 -21.83 1.77
N GLU A 52 -9.22 -22.21 1.80
CA GLU A 52 -9.67 -23.56 2.17
C GLU A 52 -9.21 -24.64 1.17
N SER A 53 -8.83 -24.26 -0.05
CA SER A 53 -8.28 -25.19 -1.05
C SER A 53 -6.77 -25.44 -0.87
N GLY A 54 -6.13 -24.71 0.05
CA GLY A 54 -4.68 -24.73 0.26
C GLY A 54 -3.90 -23.85 -0.71
N GLN A 55 -4.57 -23.02 -1.51
CA GLN A 55 -3.90 -22.04 -2.36
C GLN A 55 -3.36 -20.89 -1.51
N TRP A 56 -2.07 -20.59 -1.66
CA TRP A 56 -1.41 -19.48 -0.98
C TRP A 56 -1.59 -18.15 -1.71
N TRP A 57 -1.64 -17.09 -0.93
CA TRP A 57 -1.80 -15.72 -1.36
C TRP A 57 -0.84 -14.84 -0.56
N ARG A 58 -0.29 -13.80 -1.20
CA ARG A 58 0.37 -12.69 -0.52
C ARG A 58 -0.40 -11.41 -0.79
N THR A 59 -0.77 -10.72 0.27
CA THR A 59 -1.39 -9.40 0.18
C THR A 59 -0.33 -8.32 0.29
N TYR A 60 -0.30 -7.39 -0.65
CA TYR A 60 0.50 -6.17 -0.58
C TYR A 60 -0.41 -5.02 -0.17
N GLY A 61 -0.14 -4.40 0.97
CA GLY A 61 -1.06 -3.47 1.61
C GLY A 61 -0.46 -2.12 1.96
N LEU A 62 -1.32 -1.12 1.98
CA LEU A 62 -1.07 0.21 2.54
C LEU A 62 -2.14 0.52 3.58
N GLU A 63 -1.72 1.01 4.75
CA GLU A 63 -2.61 1.52 5.79
C GLU A 63 -2.37 3.00 6.04
N ASP A 64 -3.46 3.72 6.25
CA ASP A 64 -3.49 5.10 6.74
C ASP A 64 -4.12 5.10 8.13
N TRP A 65 -3.33 5.50 9.12
CA TRP A 65 -3.71 5.59 10.52
C TRP A 65 -3.77 7.05 10.94
N THR A 66 -4.86 7.43 11.61
CA THR A 66 -4.95 8.71 12.31
C THR A 66 -5.16 8.45 13.79
N PHE A 67 -4.40 9.13 14.63
CA PHE A 67 -4.46 9.06 16.09
C PHE A 67 -5.20 10.27 16.66
N ALA A 68 -5.80 10.10 17.83
CA ALA A 68 -6.31 11.19 18.65
C ALA A 68 -5.21 11.71 19.59
N ASP A 69 -5.44 12.87 20.21
CA ASP A 69 -4.46 13.52 21.10
C ASP A 69 -4.07 12.67 22.32
N ASN A 70 -4.91 11.70 22.70
CA ASN A 70 -4.62 10.73 23.76
C ASN A 70 -3.80 9.51 23.28
N GLY A 71 -3.36 9.51 22.02
CA GLY A 71 -2.57 8.45 21.41
C GLY A 71 -3.35 7.23 20.91
N LEU A 72 -4.69 7.21 21.05
CA LEU A 72 -5.50 6.11 20.52
C LEU A 72 -5.76 6.29 19.02
N MET A 73 -5.76 5.18 18.28
CA MET A 73 -6.10 5.20 16.86
C MET A 73 -7.59 5.57 16.69
N ARG A 74 -7.85 6.65 15.96
CA ARG A 74 -9.18 7.19 15.68
C ARG A 74 -9.70 6.75 14.32
N LYS A 75 -8.81 6.57 13.35
CA LYS A 75 -9.12 6.13 11.99
C LYS A 75 -8.09 5.12 11.53
N ARG A 76 -8.56 4.08 10.84
CA ARG A 76 -7.76 3.11 10.12
C ARG A 76 -8.40 2.86 8.76
N GLN A 77 -7.68 3.19 7.69
CA GLN A 77 -8.04 2.81 6.34
C GLN A 77 -6.96 1.89 5.78
N MET A 78 -7.39 0.86 5.07
CA MET A 78 -6.49 -0.10 4.43
C MET A 78 -6.92 -0.32 3.00
N SER A 79 -5.94 -0.42 2.10
CA SER A 79 -6.12 -0.96 0.76
C SER A 79 -5.06 -2.02 0.55
N GLY A 80 -5.45 -3.13 -0.08
CA GLY A 80 -4.55 -4.23 -0.34
C GLY A 80 -4.94 -4.99 -1.60
N ASN A 81 -3.95 -5.59 -2.24
CA ASN A 81 -4.10 -6.42 -3.41
C ASN A 81 -3.54 -7.81 -3.13
N ASP A 82 -4.34 -8.84 -3.42
CA ASP A 82 -3.95 -10.23 -3.26
C ASP A 82 -3.28 -10.75 -4.53
N VAL A 83 -2.10 -11.31 -4.37
CA VAL A 83 -1.35 -11.99 -5.43
C VAL A 83 -1.26 -13.46 -5.08
N LYS A 84 -1.60 -14.30 -6.06
CA LYS A 84 -1.49 -15.76 -5.93
C LYS A 84 -0.02 -16.16 -5.87
N ILE A 85 0.36 -17.02 -4.92
CA ILE A 85 1.74 -17.52 -4.78
C ILE A 85 1.75 -19.04 -4.58
N SER A 86 2.87 -19.69 -4.90
CA SER A 86 3.14 -21.07 -4.51
C SER A 86 3.71 -21.15 -3.09
N ASP A 87 3.81 -22.36 -2.51
CA ASP A 87 4.46 -22.54 -1.20
C ASP A 87 5.97 -22.21 -1.26
N GLU A 88 6.62 -22.47 -2.40
CA GLU A 88 8.04 -22.14 -2.62
C GLU A 88 8.30 -20.63 -2.56
N GLU A 89 7.35 -19.84 -3.06
CA GLU A 89 7.46 -18.37 -3.14
C GLU A 89 7.24 -17.67 -1.80
N ARG A 90 6.77 -18.36 -0.77
CA ARG A 90 6.52 -17.80 0.56
C ARG A 90 7.77 -17.22 1.22
N TRP A 91 7.59 -16.09 1.87
CA TRP A 91 8.62 -15.39 2.63
C TRP A 91 8.53 -15.67 4.12
N PHE A 92 7.31 -15.89 4.64
CA PHE A 92 7.09 -16.13 6.06
C PHE A 92 7.09 -17.64 6.35
N LYS A 93 8.27 -18.26 6.16
CA LYS A 93 8.55 -19.67 6.48
C LYS A 93 9.98 -19.85 6.98
N ASP A 94 10.26 -20.99 7.60
CA ASP A 94 11.57 -21.30 8.14
C ASP A 94 12.67 -21.23 7.06
N GLY A 95 13.79 -20.59 7.40
CA GLY A 95 14.96 -20.48 6.53
C GLY A 95 14.93 -19.30 5.54
N VAL A 96 13.92 -18.43 5.58
CA VAL A 96 13.88 -17.20 4.78
C VAL A 96 14.10 -15.98 5.67
N ASP A 97 15.08 -15.13 5.33
CA ASP A 97 15.22 -13.81 5.92
C ASP A 97 14.38 -12.80 5.14
N VAL A 98 13.21 -12.49 5.68
CA VAL A 98 12.23 -11.57 5.09
C VAL A 98 12.78 -10.16 4.85
N ASN A 99 13.78 -9.72 5.61
CA ASN A 99 14.37 -8.38 5.45
C ASN A 99 15.36 -8.32 4.28
N SER A 100 15.78 -9.48 3.77
CA SER A 100 16.71 -9.62 2.64
C SER A 100 16.01 -9.84 1.30
N VAL A 101 14.69 -10.00 1.31
CA VAL A 101 13.90 -10.30 0.11
C VAL A 101 13.85 -9.09 -0.82
N ASP A 102 14.14 -9.33 -2.09
CA ASP A 102 14.04 -8.30 -3.13
C ASP A 102 12.60 -8.13 -3.62
N ILE A 103 12.07 -6.91 -3.50
CA ILE A 103 10.74 -6.54 -3.99
C ILE A 103 10.87 -5.99 -5.41
N SER A 104 10.62 -6.84 -6.41
CA SER A 104 10.61 -6.47 -7.82
C SER A 104 9.22 -6.43 -8.45
N GLU A 105 9.15 -6.10 -9.74
CA GLU A 105 7.93 -6.00 -10.57
C GLU A 105 7.02 -7.24 -10.50
N LYS A 106 7.57 -8.43 -10.19
CA LYS A 106 6.77 -9.65 -10.00
C LYS A 106 5.82 -9.60 -8.78
N HIS A 107 5.95 -8.57 -7.95
CA HIS A 107 5.20 -8.36 -6.71
C HIS A 107 4.26 -7.14 -6.77
N TRP A 108 4.15 -6.50 -7.93
CA TRP A 108 3.32 -5.30 -8.14
C TRP A 108 1.94 -5.66 -8.69
#